data_AF-A0A821KYJ7-F1
#
_entry.id   AF-A0A821KYJ7-F1
#
_cell.length_a   1.000
_cell.length_b   1.000
_cell.length_c   1.000
_cell.angle_alpha   90.00
_cell.angle_beta   90.00
_cell.angle_gamma   90.00
#
_symmetry.space_group_name_H-M   'P 1'
#
loop_
_entity.id
_entity.type
_entity.pdbx_description
1 polymer ?
#
loop_
_entity_poly.entity_id
_entity_poly.type
_entity_poly.pdbx_seq_one_letter_code
_entity_poly.pdbx_strand_id
1 'polypeptide(L)'
;KIGNFTRDEFTLRDFRVFEGRQAHDFDKTRERIISTIIDEPFTMLNESAVGNLTASDAAGQYFTFDELYGYCVDLARLICENKLRIPCKFRIVKDNSFGNKPANDQPWTGMIGELVRREADLAVAPLTITSQRENVVDFSKPWMNLGISILISKPEKNKPGVFSFMTPLSKEIWMCVAFAYIGVSVILFLVSRFSPYEWSMKNQETMQLSNKFSILNTLFFALAAFMQQGVDFIPR
;
A
#
# COMPACT_ATOMS: atom_id res chain seq x y z
N LYS A 1 10.27 -11.88 -0.31
CA LYS A 1 10.11 -13.36 -0.31
C LYS A 1 9.34 -13.71 0.95
N ILE A 2 8.03 -13.93 0.81
CA ILE A 2 7.13 -14.32 1.89
C ILE A 2 7.40 -15.80 2.14
N GLY A 3 7.66 -16.17 3.40
CA GLY A 3 8.13 -17.49 3.79
C GLY A 3 7.20 -18.61 3.32
N ASN A 4 7.81 -19.73 2.91
CA ASN A 4 7.09 -20.97 2.61
C ASN A 4 6.46 -21.50 3.89
N PHE A 5 5.16 -21.77 3.82
CA PHE A 5 4.38 -22.40 4.89
C PHE A 5 4.32 -23.90 4.60
N THR A 6 5.09 -24.69 5.32
CA THR A 6 4.97 -26.16 5.29
C THR A 6 3.91 -26.60 6.29
N ARG A 7 3.01 -27.49 5.83
CA ARG A 7 1.85 -28.04 6.54
C ARG A 7 2.18 -28.77 7.86
N ASP A 8 3.46 -29.01 8.13
CA ASP A 8 3.95 -29.93 9.15
C ASP A 8 4.60 -29.26 10.38
N GLU A 9 4.65 -27.92 10.46
CA GLU A 9 5.23 -27.22 11.63
C GLU A 9 4.22 -26.81 12.72
N PHE A 10 2.93 -27.16 12.58
CA PHE A 10 2.00 -27.01 13.70
C PHE A 10 2.09 -28.21 14.66
N THR A 11 3.27 -28.45 15.23
CA THR A 11 3.39 -29.28 16.42
C THR A 11 3.01 -28.43 17.62
N LEU A 12 1.73 -28.52 18.01
CA LEU A 12 1.21 -28.07 19.30
C LEU A 12 1.94 -28.82 20.42
N ARG A 13 3.16 -28.40 20.75
CA ARG A 13 3.82 -28.79 21.99
C ARG A 13 3.11 -28.05 23.12
N ASP A 14 2.28 -28.81 23.81
CA ASP A 14 1.78 -28.55 25.16
C ASP A 14 0.85 -27.34 25.31
N PHE A 15 -0.45 -27.61 25.15
CA PHE A 15 -1.56 -26.83 25.70
C PHE A 15 -1.55 -26.92 27.26
N ARG A 16 -0.48 -26.49 27.95
CA ARG A 16 -0.43 -26.52 29.44
C ARG A 16 -1.32 -25.47 30.12
N VAL A 17 -1.93 -24.55 29.36
CA VAL A 17 -2.80 -23.51 29.94
C VAL A 17 -4.10 -24.10 30.51
N PHE A 18 -4.46 -25.33 30.10
CA PHE A 18 -5.55 -26.10 30.70
C PHE A 18 -5.08 -27.24 31.61
N GLU A 19 -3.79 -27.35 31.96
CA GLU A 19 -3.29 -28.43 32.84
C GLU A 19 -3.51 -28.14 34.33
N GLY A 20 -3.81 -26.90 34.72
CA GLY A 20 -4.12 -26.54 36.12
C GLY A 20 -5.54 -26.96 36.56
N ARG A 21 -6.47 -27.10 35.62
CA ARG A 21 -7.76 -27.78 35.79
C ARG A 21 -7.83 -28.87 34.74
N GLN A 22 -7.54 -30.11 35.14
CA GLN A 22 -7.54 -31.26 34.24
C GLN A 22 -8.68 -31.14 33.21
N ALA A 23 -8.37 -31.28 31.92
CA ALA A 23 -9.36 -31.32 30.83
C ALA A 23 -10.47 -32.39 31.05
N HIS A 24 -10.29 -33.24 32.06
CA HIS A 24 -11.21 -34.23 32.58
C HIS A 24 -12.44 -33.65 33.32
N ASP A 25 -12.43 -32.36 33.68
CA ASP A 25 -13.49 -31.71 34.47
C ASP A 25 -14.37 -30.74 33.64
N PHE A 26 -14.16 -30.69 32.33
CA PHE A 26 -15.08 -29.97 31.45
C PHE A 26 -16.36 -30.77 31.28
N ASP A 27 -17.46 -30.22 31.78
CA ASP A 27 -18.80 -30.67 31.39
C ASP A 27 -18.94 -30.54 29.86
N LYS A 28 -18.90 -31.71 29.20
CA LYS A 28 -18.97 -31.86 27.74
C LYS A 28 -20.37 -31.69 27.19
N THR A 29 -21.38 -31.65 28.05
CA THR A 29 -22.77 -31.50 27.65
C THR A 29 -23.20 -30.04 27.57
N ARG A 30 -22.52 -29.16 28.31
CA ARG A 30 -22.78 -27.72 28.31
C ARG A 30 -22.21 -27.05 27.06
N GLU A 31 -23.07 -26.44 26.28
CA GLU A 31 -22.71 -25.56 25.17
C GLU A 31 -21.95 -24.32 25.67
N ARG A 32 -20.77 -24.07 25.09
CA ARG A 32 -19.92 -22.93 25.43
C ARG A 32 -20.16 -21.77 24.49
N ILE A 33 -20.19 -20.57 25.05
CA ILE A 33 -20.37 -19.34 24.29
C ILE A 33 -18.99 -18.74 24.01
N ILE A 34 -18.66 -18.61 22.72
CA ILE A 34 -17.46 -17.94 22.23
C ILE A 34 -17.83 -16.52 21.83
N SER A 35 -17.31 -15.52 22.54
CA SER A 35 -17.39 -14.12 22.11
C SER A 35 -16.39 -13.86 20.98
N THR A 36 -16.84 -13.26 19.89
CA THR A 36 -15.99 -12.84 18.77
C THR A 36 -16.46 -11.49 18.22
N ILE A 37 -15.72 -10.92 17.29
CA ILE A 37 -15.99 -9.66 16.62
C ILE A 37 -15.84 -9.84 15.11
N ILE A 38 -16.67 -9.16 14.32
CA ILE A 38 -16.52 -9.17 12.85
C ILE A 38 -15.29 -8.31 12.49
N ASP A 39 -14.26 -8.97 11.99
CA ASP A 39 -12.98 -8.34 11.62
C ASP A 39 -12.33 -9.17 10.51
N GLU A 40 -12.13 -8.57 9.33
CA GLU A 40 -11.55 -9.27 8.18
C GLU A 40 -10.03 -9.37 8.30
N PRO A 41 -9.41 -10.54 8.01
CA PRO A 41 -9.97 -11.80 7.52
C PRO A 41 -10.21 -12.85 8.64
N PHE A 42 -10.34 -12.40 9.89
CA PHE A 42 -10.40 -13.26 11.06
C PHE A 42 -11.79 -13.84 11.31
N THR A 43 -12.85 -13.05 11.18
CA THR A 43 -14.23 -13.49 11.35
C THR A 43 -15.13 -12.65 10.44
N MET A 44 -15.86 -13.32 9.57
CA MET A 44 -16.73 -12.77 8.55
C MET A 44 -18.06 -13.50 8.55
N LEU A 45 -19.14 -12.78 8.21
CA LEU A 45 -20.47 -13.35 8.07
C LEU A 45 -20.57 -14.10 6.75
N ASN A 46 -21.01 -15.35 6.78
CA ASN A 46 -21.29 -16.11 5.56
C ASN A 46 -22.61 -15.62 4.94
N GLU A 47 -22.52 -14.77 3.91
CA GLU A 47 -23.67 -14.20 3.22
C GLU A 47 -24.64 -15.27 2.68
N SER A 48 -24.15 -16.46 2.31
CA SER A 48 -25.01 -17.55 1.82
C SER A 48 -25.88 -18.16 2.92
N ALA A 49 -25.40 -18.17 4.16
CA ALA A 49 -26.11 -18.73 5.30
C ALA A 49 -26.96 -17.68 6.04
N VAL A 50 -26.45 -16.45 6.10
CA VAL A 50 -26.96 -15.39 6.97
C VAL A 50 -27.67 -14.27 6.18
N GLY A 51 -27.53 -14.24 4.84
CA GLY A 51 -28.07 -13.18 4.00
C GLY A 51 -27.29 -11.87 4.13
N ASN A 52 -27.95 -10.74 3.85
CA ASN A 52 -27.34 -9.40 3.87
C ASN A 52 -27.31 -8.77 5.27
N LEU A 53 -26.90 -9.53 6.29
CA LEU A 53 -26.73 -8.99 7.64
C LEU A 53 -25.42 -8.21 7.73
N THR A 54 -25.49 -7.01 8.31
CA THR A 54 -24.28 -6.20 8.55
C THR A 54 -23.66 -6.53 9.91
N ALA A 55 -22.40 -6.13 10.11
CA ALA A 55 -21.72 -6.31 11.38
C ALA A 55 -22.46 -5.65 12.56
N SER A 56 -23.11 -4.50 12.34
CA SER A 56 -23.91 -3.84 13.39
C SER A 56 -25.17 -4.60 13.74
N ASP A 57 -25.83 -5.22 12.76
CA ASP A 57 -27.05 -5.98 12.98
C ASP A 57 -26.76 -7.31 13.68
N ALA A 58 -25.59 -7.91 13.39
CA ALA A 58 -25.13 -9.15 13.99
C ALA A 58 -24.74 -9.00 15.47
N ALA A 59 -24.52 -7.78 15.97
CA ALA A 59 -24.07 -7.53 17.34
C ALA A 59 -25.03 -8.14 18.39
N GLY A 60 -24.48 -8.95 19.29
CA GLY A 60 -25.24 -9.66 20.33
C GLY A 60 -26.00 -10.90 19.86
N GLN A 61 -26.06 -11.16 18.54
CA GLN A 61 -26.67 -12.38 18.00
C GLN A 61 -25.73 -13.58 18.12
N TYR A 62 -26.33 -14.77 18.14
CA TYR A 62 -25.61 -16.04 18.19
C TYR A 62 -25.49 -16.64 16.79
N PHE A 63 -24.34 -17.25 16.53
CA PHE A 63 -24.03 -17.86 15.24
C PHE A 63 -23.37 -19.22 15.44
N THR A 64 -23.57 -20.09 14.47
CA THR A 64 -22.94 -21.40 14.35
C THR A 64 -21.65 -21.33 13.53
N PHE A 65 -20.93 -22.45 13.45
CA PHE A 65 -19.71 -22.55 12.65
C PHE A 65 -19.93 -22.42 11.13
N ASP A 66 -21.15 -22.63 10.64
CA ASP A 66 -21.46 -22.59 9.19
C ASP A 66 -21.94 -21.19 8.73
N GLU A 67 -22.37 -20.37 9.69
CA GLU A 67 -22.83 -18.99 9.48
C GLU A 67 -21.68 -17.97 9.54
N LEU A 68 -20.54 -18.38 10.07
CA LEU A 68 -19.32 -17.57 10.12
C LEU A 68 -18.19 -18.27 9.37
N TYR A 69 -17.27 -17.49 8.82
CA TYR A 69 -16.02 -18.01 8.27
C TYR A 69 -14.85 -17.08 8.56
N GLY A 70 -13.63 -17.56 8.37
CA GLY A 70 -12.41 -16.79 8.62
C GLY A 70 -11.46 -17.49 9.59
N TYR A 71 -10.28 -16.90 9.75
CA TYR A 71 -9.18 -17.55 10.47
C TYR A 71 -9.53 -17.93 11.93
N CYS A 72 -10.18 -17.02 12.68
CA CYS A 72 -10.54 -17.28 14.07
C CYS A 72 -11.67 -18.31 14.19
N VAL A 73 -12.55 -18.41 13.19
CA VAL A 73 -13.62 -19.42 13.14
C VAL A 73 -13.03 -20.81 12.94
N ASP A 74 -12.11 -20.95 12.00
CA ASP A 74 -11.43 -22.23 11.74
C ASP A 74 -10.58 -22.67 12.94
N LEU A 75 -9.90 -21.72 13.60
CA LEU A 75 -9.15 -21.97 14.83
C LEU A 75 -10.06 -22.46 15.96
N ALA A 76 -11.19 -21.78 16.19
CA ALA A 76 -12.17 -22.18 17.18
C ALA A 76 -12.78 -23.56 16.87
N ARG A 77 -13.06 -23.86 15.60
CA ARG A 77 -13.57 -25.16 15.14
C ARG A 77 -12.58 -26.27 15.50
N LEU A 78 -11.30 -26.06 15.18
CA LEU A 78 -10.23 -27.00 15.52
C LEU A 78 -10.12 -27.25 17.03
N ILE A 79 -10.27 -26.21 17.86
CA ILE A 79 -10.18 -26.32 19.32
C ILE A 79 -11.43 -27.04 19.89
N CYS A 80 -12.62 -26.58 19.54
CA CYS A 80 -13.88 -27.10 20.08
C CYS A 80 -14.17 -28.53 19.60
N GLU A 81 -14.07 -28.79 18.28
CA GLU A 81 -14.44 -30.09 17.70
C GLU A 81 -13.32 -31.11 17.83
N ASN A 82 -12.07 -30.75 17.46
CA ASN A 82 -11.02 -31.75 17.31
C ASN A 82 -10.23 -32.00 18.60
N LYS A 83 -10.04 -30.96 19.44
CA LYS A 83 -9.21 -31.07 20.66
C LYS A 83 -10.05 -31.30 21.91
N LEU A 84 -11.03 -30.44 22.16
CA LEU A 84 -11.81 -30.47 23.40
C LEU A 84 -13.08 -31.32 23.30
N ARG A 85 -13.63 -31.50 22.08
CA ARG A 85 -14.89 -32.21 21.80
C ARG A 85 -16.05 -31.66 22.65
N ILE A 86 -16.21 -30.35 22.63
CA ILE A 86 -17.25 -29.61 23.37
C ILE A 86 -18.16 -28.86 22.39
N PRO A 87 -19.48 -28.81 22.62
CA PRO A 87 -20.38 -27.99 21.82
C PRO A 87 -20.09 -26.51 22.07
N CYS A 88 -19.93 -25.75 20.98
CA CYS A 88 -19.62 -24.33 21.01
C CYS A 88 -20.52 -23.57 20.04
N LYS A 89 -20.89 -22.34 20.41
CA LYS A 89 -21.52 -21.37 19.51
C LYS A 89 -20.84 -20.02 19.64
N PHE A 90 -20.90 -19.23 18.59
CA PHE A 90 -20.40 -17.86 18.61
C PHE A 90 -21.47 -16.89 19.07
N ARG A 91 -21.03 -15.79 19.66
CA ARG A 91 -21.80 -14.57 19.83
C ARG A 91 -20.95 -13.41 19.38
N ILE A 92 -21.51 -12.54 18.54
CA ILE A 92 -20.83 -11.29 18.19
C ILE A 92 -20.94 -10.35 19.38
N VAL A 93 -19.83 -9.75 19.77
CA VAL A 93 -19.77 -8.82 20.90
C VAL A 93 -20.77 -7.68 20.72
N LYS A 94 -21.52 -7.38 21.79
CA LYS A 94 -22.69 -6.48 21.72
C LYS A 94 -22.36 -5.04 21.32
N ASP A 95 -21.19 -4.54 21.73
CA ASP A 95 -20.77 -3.15 21.54
C ASP A 95 -19.70 -3.00 20.45
N ASN A 96 -19.47 -4.07 19.66
CA ASN A 96 -18.44 -4.13 18.61
C ASN A 96 -17.05 -3.68 19.09
N SER A 97 -16.69 -3.96 20.35
CA SER A 97 -15.43 -3.55 20.95
C SER A 97 -14.63 -4.74 21.48
N PHE A 98 -13.30 -4.69 21.35
CA PHE A 98 -12.41 -5.65 22.00
C PHE A 98 -12.46 -5.55 23.53
N GLY A 99 -12.68 -4.34 24.05
CA GLY A 99 -12.74 -4.05 25.48
C GLY A 99 -11.61 -3.13 25.94
N ASN A 100 -12.02 -2.05 26.61
CA ASN A 100 -11.16 -0.99 27.10
C ASN A 100 -11.25 -0.90 28.62
N LYS A 101 -10.13 -0.54 29.26
CA LYS A 101 -10.12 -0.23 30.68
C LYS A 101 -10.85 1.10 30.89
N PRO A 102 -11.90 1.15 31.72
CA PRO A 102 -12.59 2.40 32.02
C PRO A 102 -11.77 3.29 32.96
N ALA A 103 -12.00 4.60 32.86
CA ALA A 103 -11.29 5.60 33.67
C ALA A 103 -11.79 5.73 35.11
N ASN A 104 -13.03 5.30 35.41
CA ASN A 104 -13.75 5.62 36.65
C ASN A 104 -14.39 4.38 37.33
N ASP A 105 -13.64 3.28 37.50
CA ASP A 105 -14.14 2.02 38.11
C ASP A 105 -15.41 1.42 37.48
N GLN A 106 -15.76 1.83 36.26
CA GLN A 106 -16.84 1.20 35.52
C GLN A 106 -16.49 -0.25 35.16
N PRO A 107 -17.46 -1.11 34.84
CA PRO A 107 -17.15 -2.44 34.34
C PRO A 107 -16.44 -2.37 32.98
N TRP A 108 -15.58 -3.34 32.71
CA TRP A 108 -14.93 -3.48 31.40
C TRP A 108 -15.96 -3.57 30.27
N THR A 109 -15.66 -2.92 29.15
CA THR A 109 -16.47 -3.00 27.92
C THR A 109 -16.01 -4.13 27.02
N GLY A 110 -16.70 -4.34 25.90
CA GLY A 110 -16.26 -5.26 24.86
C GLY A 110 -16.22 -6.72 25.26
N MET A 111 -15.48 -7.49 24.46
CA MET A 111 -15.27 -8.92 24.68
C MET A 111 -14.65 -9.19 26.06
N ILE A 112 -13.69 -8.36 26.50
CA ILE A 112 -13.13 -8.47 27.86
C ILE A 112 -14.22 -8.34 28.92
N GLY A 113 -15.11 -7.36 28.77
CA GLY A 113 -16.26 -7.16 29.65
C GLY A 113 -17.20 -8.36 29.69
N GLU A 114 -17.51 -8.95 28.53
CA GLU A 114 -18.36 -10.15 28.44
C GLU A 114 -17.75 -11.35 29.17
N LEU A 115 -16.43 -11.53 29.10
CA LEU A 115 -15.73 -12.58 29.85
C LEU A 115 -15.74 -12.31 31.37
N VAL A 116 -15.44 -11.09 31.79
CA VAL A 116 -15.45 -10.70 33.22
C VAL A 116 -16.83 -10.90 33.83
N ARG A 117 -17.90 -10.54 33.09
CA ARG A 117 -19.29 -10.73 33.52
C ARG A 117 -19.80 -12.16 33.34
N ARG A 118 -18.98 -13.08 32.81
CA ARG A 118 -19.34 -14.47 32.50
C ARG A 118 -20.53 -14.62 31.55
N GLU A 119 -20.71 -13.63 30.67
CA GLU A 119 -21.69 -13.71 29.59
C GLU A 119 -21.19 -14.57 28.43
N ALA A 120 -19.86 -14.72 28.30
CA ALA A 120 -19.19 -15.65 27.40
C ALA A 120 -18.20 -16.51 28.18
N ASP A 121 -17.98 -17.74 27.72
CA ASP A 121 -17.05 -18.68 28.35
C ASP A 121 -15.63 -18.53 27.77
N LEU A 122 -15.51 -18.20 26.48
CA LEU A 122 -14.25 -17.97 25.77
C LEU A 122 -14.36 -16.76 24.85
N ALA A 123 -13.23 -16.14 24.51
CA ALA A 123 -13.15 -15.20 23.40
C ALA A 123 -12.12 -15.66 22.39
N VAL A 124 -12.50 -15.73 21.11
CA VAL A 124 -11.61 -16.10 20.01
C VAL A 124 -11.70 -15.01 18.96
N ALA A 125 -10.69 -14.15 18.93
CA ALA A 125 -10.61 -12.96 18.09
C ALA A 125 -9.13 -12.53 17.95
N PRO A 126 -8.80 -11.60 17.03
CA PRO A 126 -7.48 -10.97 16.95
C PRO A 126 -7.23 -10.00 18.12
N LEU A 127 -7.32 -10.51 19.35
CA LEU A 127 -7.25 -9.73 20.58
C LEU A 127 -5.79 -9.60 21.05
N THR A 128 -5.29 -8.37 21.10
CA THR A 128 -3.94 -8.09 21.62
C THR A 128 -3.86 -8.33 23.13
N ILE A 129 -2.87 -9.11 23.55
CA ILE A 129 -2.53 -9.34 24.95
C ILE A 129 -1.87 -8.06 25.51
N THR A 130 -2.43 -7.51 26.59
CA THR A 130 -1.87 -6.35 27.29
C THR A 130 -1.92 -6.61 28.79
N SER A 131 -0.98 -6.02 29.55
CA SER A 131 -0.94 -6.19 31.01
C SER A 131 -2.25 -5.80 31.69
N GLN A 132 -2.95 -4.78 31.18
CA GLN A 132 -4.23 -4.36 31.75
C GLN A 132 -5.33 -5.41 31.58
N ARG A 133 -5.37 -6.11 30.44
CA ARG A 133 -6.34 -7.18 30.16
C ARG A 133 -6.00 -8.45 30.93
N GLU A 134 -4.71 -8.79 31.01
CA GLU A 134 -4.22 -9.97 31.73
C GLU A 134 -4.54 -9.91 33.24
N ASN A 135 -4.66 -8.71 33.82
CA ASN A 135 -5.08 -8.56 35.22
C ASN A 135 -6.54 -8.96 35.50
N VAL A 136 -7.39 -9.15 34.47
CA VAL A 136 -8.82 -9.44 34.63
C VAL A 136 -9.29 -10.68 33.89
N VAL A 137 -8.53 -11.15 32.90
CA VAL A 137 -8.78 -12.40 32.17
C VAL A 137 -7.47 -13.13 31.88
N ASP A 138 -7.53 -14.45 31.85
CA ASP A 138 -6.38 -15.28 31.48
C ASP A 138 -6.26 -15.39 29.96
N PHE A 139 -5.02 -15.34 29.45
CA PHE A 139 -4.70 -15.53 28.04
C PHE A 139 -4.00 -16.86 27.79
N SER A 140 -4.20 -17.41 26.59
CA SER A 140 -3.35 -18.47 26.07
C SER A 140 -1.98 -17.91 25.64
N LYS A 141 -1.05 -18.80 25.28
CA LYS A 141 0.17 -18.38 24.59
C LYS A 141 -0.20 -17.73 23.25
N PRO A 142 0.47 -16.63 22.86
CA PRO A 142 0.18 -15.95 21.59
C PRO A 142 0.37 -16.94 20.43
N TRP A 143 -0.60 -16.96 19.52
CA TRP A 143 -0.61 -17.84 18.35
C TRP A 143 -0.18 -17.12 17.07
N MET A 144 -0.06 -15.79 17.11
CA MET A 144 0.42 -14.96 16.02
C MET A 144 1.26 -13.81 16.58
N ASN A 145 2.43 -13.56 15.96
CA ASN A 145 3.27 -12.42 16.27
C ASN A 145 2.97 -11.30 15.26
N LEU A 146 2.40 -10.20 15.76
CA LEU A 146 2.13 -8.99 14.98
C LEU A 146 3.07 -7.87 15.45
N GLY A 147 3.53 -7.05 14.50
CA GLY A 147 4.31 -5.85 14.77
C GLY A 147 3.54 -4.60 14.34
N ILE A 148 3.89 -3.45 14.92
CA ILE A 148 3.38 -2.15 14.49
C ILE A 148 3.91 -1.87 13.08
N SER A 149 3.01 -1.53 12.15
CA SER A 149 3.36 -1.15 10.78
C SER A 149 2.64 0.15 10.42
N ILE A 150 3.27 0.97 9.56
CA ILE A 150 2.68 2.20 9.07
C ILE A 150 2.11 1.93 7.68
N LEU A 151 0.79 2.09 7.54
CA LEU A 151 0.12 2.04 6.25
C LEU A 151 0.15 3.43 5.61
N ILE A 152 0.76 3.53 4.41
CA ILE A 152 0.75 4.75 3.60
C ILE A 152 0.04 4.49 2.27
N SER A 153 -0.68 5.50 1.77
CA SER A 153 -1.27 5.44 0.44
C SER A 153 -0.18 5.22 -0.61
N LYS A 154 -0.45 4.34 -1.56
CA LYS A 154 0.46 4.10 -2.69
C LYS A 154 0.70 5.45 -3.40
N PRO A 155 1.95 5.91 -3.54
CA PRO A 155 2.21 7.17 -4.23
C PRO A 155 1.78 7.04 -5.68
N GLU A 156 1.13 8.09 -6.20
CA GLU A 156 0.79 8.17 -7.60
C GLU A 156 2.07 8.21 -8.44
N LYS A 157 2.25 7.20 -9.29
CA LYS A 157 3.35 7.19 -10.25
C LYS A 157 2.93 8.07 -11.42
N ASN A 158 3.43 9.30 -11.46
CA ASN A 158 3.31 10.14 -12.66
C ASN A 158 4.00 9.42 -13.82
N LYS A 159 3.22 9.01 -14.83
CA LYS A 159 3.78 8.45 -16.06
C LYS A 159 4.55 9.58 -16.76
N PRO A 160 5.82 9.38 -17.16
CA PRO A 160 6.54 10.41 -17.90
C PRO A 160 5.77 10.70 -19.19
N GLY A 161 5.46 11.98 -19.43
CA GLY A 161 4.81 12.41 -20.67
C GLY A 161 5.74 12.23 -21.88
N VAL A 162 5.18 12.32 -23.09
CA VAL A 162 5.95 12.18 -24.35
C VAL A 162 7.12 13.17 -24.50
N PHE A 163 7.06 14.31 -23.80
CA PHE A 163 8.11 15.33 -23.75
C PHE A 163 9.00 15.23 -22.49
N SER A 164 9.02 14.09 -21.79
CA SER A 164 9.87 13.89 -20.61
C SER A 164 11.38 13.99 -20.92
N PHE A 165 11.78 13.98 -22.18
CA PHE A 165 13.17 14.26 -22.56
C PHE A 165 13.53 15.75 -22.49
N MET A 166 12.54 16.66 -22.53
CA MET A 166 12.76 18.11 -22.39
C MET A 166 12.73 18.57 -20.93
N THR A 167 12.21 17.74 -20.00
CA THR A 167 12.11 18.07 -18.57
C THR A 167 13.42 18.28 -17.82
N PRO A 168 14.59 17.75 -18.24
CA PRO A 168 15.86 18.06 -17.58
C PRO A 168 16.23 19.54 -17.64
N LEU A 169 15.63 20.31 -18.56
CA LEU A 169 15.90 21.73 -18.76
C LEU A 169 14.63 22.57 -18.55
N SER A 170 14.76 23.68 -17.81
CA SER A 170 13.64 24.60 -17.58
C SER A 170 13.13 25.23 -18.88
N LYS A 171 11.83 25.52 -18.94
CA LYS A 171 11.18 26.22 -20.07
C LYS A 171 11.85 27.56 -20.38
N GLU A 172 12.34 28.25 -19.35
CA GLU A 172 13.06 29.53 -19.48
C GLU A 172 14.33 29.38 -20.31
N ILE A 173 15.10 28.31 -20.06
CA ILE A 173 16.36 28.09 -20.78
C ILE A 173 16.07 27.68 -22.23
N TRP A 174 15.02 26.88 -22.47
CA TRP A 174 14.57 26.58 -23.84
C TRP A 174 14.21 27.85 -24.63
N MET A 175 13.52 28.80 -24.00
CA MET A 175 13.23 30.11 -24.60
C MET A 175 14.51 30.90 -24.86
N CYS A 176 15.45 30.91 -23.90
CA CYS A 176 16.75 31.58 -24.07
C CYS A 176 17.55 30.99 -25.23
N VAL A 177 17.60 29.66 -25.37
CA VAL A 177 18.27 28.97 -26.48
C VAL A 177 17.63 29.36 -27.82
N ALA A 178 16.29 29.41 -27.90
CA ALA A 178 15.59 29.84 -29.11
C ALA A 178 15.92 31.29 -29.50
N PHE A 179 15.92 32.22 -28.54
CA PHE A 179 16.30 33.62 -28.80
C PHE A 179 17.76 33.78 -29.17
N ALA A 180 18.67 33.11 -28.45
CA ALA A 180 20.10 33.15 -28.75
C ALA A 180 20.40 32.61 -30.16
N TYR A 181 19.72 31.53 -30.55
CA TYR A 181 19.84 30.95 -31.89
C TYR A 181 19.45 31.93 -33.01
N ILE A 182 18.32 32.63 -32.86
CA ILE A 182 17.89 33.66 -33.81
C ILE A 182 18.88 34.83 -33.80
N GLY A 183 19.30 35.29 -32.61
CA GLY A 183 20.25 36.40 -32.46
C GLY A 183 21.59 36.14 -33.14
N VAL A 184 22.19 34.97 -32.91
CA VAL A 184 23.44 34.55 -33.56
C VAL A 184 23.28 34.48 -35.08
N SER A 185 22.17 33.93 -35.56
CA SER A 185 21.89 33.85 -37.01
C SER A 185 21.79 35.24 -37.65
N VAL A 186 21.14 36.20 -36.98
CA VAL A 186 21.02 37.59 -37.47
C VAL A 186 22.38 38.30 -37.46
N ILE A 187 23.15 38.18 -36.38
CA ILE A 187 24.47 38.80 -36.27
C ILE A 187 25.40 38.26 -37.37
N LEU A 188 25.44 36.94 -37.57
CA LEU A 188 26.24 36.32 -38.64
C LEU A 188 25.80 36.77 -40.03
N PHE A 189 24.49 36.93 -40.26
CA PHE A 189 23.97 37.46 -41.53
C PHE A 189 24.40 38.92 -41.77
N LEU A 190 24.36 39.77 -40.75
CA LEU A 190 24.81 41.15 -40.87
C LEU A 190 26.32 41.22 -41.13
N VAL A 191 27.13 40.47 -40.37
CA VAL A 191 28.59 40.42 -40.54
C VAL A 191 28.96 39.94 -41.94
N SER A 192 28.36 38.85 -42.42
CA SER A 192 28.61 38.33 -43.76
C SER A 192 28.14 39.28 -44.88
N ARG A 193 27.13 40.12 -44.64
CA ARG A 193 26.65 41.10 -45.64
C ARG A 193 27.52 42.35 -45.71
N PHE A 194 28.03 42.81 -44.56
CA PHE A 194 28.83 44.03 -44.43
C PHE A 194 30.34 43.80 -44.58
N SER A 195 30.84 42.59 -44.32
CA SER A 195 32.25 42.26 -44.52
C SER A 195 32.55 42.15 -46.03
N PRO A 196 33.39 43.01 -46.61
CA PRO A 196 33.75 42.93 -48.03
C PRO A 196 34.57 41.68 -48.38
N TYR A 197 35.16 41.01 -47.37
CA TYR A 197 36.03 39.84 -47.53
C TYR A 197 35.27 38.53 -47.77
N GLU A 198 33.99 38.47 -47.39
CA GLU A 198 33.11 37.30 -47.58
C GLU A 198 32.51 37.24 -49.00
N TRP A 199 32.68 38.32 -49.77
CA TRP A 199 32.24 38.41 -51.15
C TRP A 199 33.28 37.82 -52.09
N SER A 200 33.13 36.53 -52.41
CA SER A 200 33.99 35.85 -53.38
C SER A 200 33.50 36.09 -54.81
N MET A 201 34.41 36.33 -55.75
CA MET A 201 34.09 36.22 -57.18
C MET A 201 33.64 34.78 -57.46
N LYS A 202 32.43 34.62 -58.00
CA LYS A 202 31.91 33.32 -58.41
C LYS A 202 32.35 32.96 -59.83
N ASN A 203 32.65 33.95 -60.66
CA ASN A 203 33.11 33.76 -62.03
C ASN A 203 34.00 34.94 -62.46
N GLN A 204 35.23 34.67 -62.90
CA GLN A 204 36.23 35.70 -63.25
C GLN A 204 35.89 36.43 -64.57
N GLU A 205 35.06 35.81 -65.43
CA GLU A 205 34.70 36.35 -66.75
C GLU A 205 33.46 37.27 -66.73
N THR A 206 32.55 37.12 -65.76
CA THR A 206 31.31 37.92 -65.68
C THR A 206 31.27 38.90 -64.50
N MET A 207 32.37 39.04 -63.74
CA MET A 207 32.46 39.87 -62.51
C MET A 207 31.25 39.68 -61.57
N GLN A 208 30.72 38.45 -61.45
CA GLN A 208 29.61 38.17 -60.54
C GLN A 208 30.12 37.88 -59.14
N LEU A 209 29.79 38.79 -58.22
CA LEU A 209 30.08 38.69 -56.80
C LEU A 209 28.97 37.84 -56.13
N SER A 210 29.32 36.74 -55.47
CA SER A 210 28.32 35.88 -54.81
C SER A 210 28.65 35.68 -53.34
N ASN A 211 27.77 36.16 -52.49
CA ASN A 211 27.76 35.82 -51.08
C ASN A 211 27.05 34.46 -50.89
N LYS A 212 27.71 33.48 -50.26
CA LYS A 212 27.13 32.16 -49.97
C LYS A 212 26.26 32.15 -48.70
N PHE A 213 26.36 33.19 -47.87
CA PHE A 213 25.57 33.38 -46.64
C PHE A 213 24.25 34.10 -46.94
N SER A 214 23.26 33.34 -47.43
CA SER A 214 21.85 33.75 -47.36
C SER A 214 21.31 33.57 -45.93
N ILE A 215 20.19 34.21 -45.58
CA ILE A 215 19.53 34.07 -44.27
C ILE A 215 19.31 32.59 -43.90
N LEU A 216 18.82 31.78 -44.85
CA LEU A 216 18.59 30.35 -44.62
C LEU A 216 19.89 29.55 -44.43
N ASN A 217 20.95 29.91 -45.14
CA ASN A 217 22.25 29.25 -45.01
C ASN A 217 22.91 29.59 -43.66
N THR A 218 22.73 30.82 -43.19
CA THR A 218 23.23 31.26 -41.89
C THR A 218 22.45 30.60 -40.74
N LEU A 219 21.14 30.47 -40.90
CA LEU A 219 20.27 29.74 -39.96
C LEU A 219 20.67 28.26 -39.88
N PHE A 220 20.86 27.61 -41.04
CA PHE A 220 21.31 26.22 -41.11
C PHE A 220 22.72 26.03 -40.52
N PHE A 221 23.63 26.97 -40.76
CA PHE A 221 24.96 26.96 -40.17
C PHE A 221 24.92 27.04 -38.64
N ALA A 222 24.13 27.97 -38.08
CA ALA A 222 23.94 28.07 -36.64
C ALA A 222 23.34 26.79 -36.04
N LEU A 223 22.39 26.15 -36.75
CA LEU A 223 21.76 24.91 -36.31
C LEU A 223 22.75 23.74 -36.32
N ALA A 224 23.51 23.60 -37.39
CA ALA A 224 24.51 22.56 -37.54
C ALA A 224 25.62 22.71 -36.49
N ALA A 225 26.14 23.93 -36.29
CA ALA A 225 27.11 24.20 -35.24
C ALA A 225 26.57 23.88 -33.84
N PHE A 226 25.30 24.21 -33.55
CA PHE A 226 24.64 23.89 -32.28
C PHE A 226 24.45 22.39 -32.06
N MET A 227 24.07 21.66 -33.11
CA MET A 227 23.91 20.20 -33.11
C MET A 227 25.24 19.45 -33.24
N GLN A 228 26.38 20.15 -33.24
CA GLN A 228 27.73 19.61 -33.43
C GLN A 228 27.89 18.85 -34.76
N GLN A 229 27.17 19.31 -35.78
CA GLN A 229 27.24 18.82 -37.15
C GLN A 229 28.12 19.74 -38.00
N GLY A 230 28.88 19.16 -38.94
CA GLY A 230 29.69 19.92 -39.89
C GLY A 230 28.84 20.60 -40.99
N VAL A 231 29.40 21.63 -41.63
CA VAL A 231 28.76 22.37 -42.73
C VAL A 231 29.78 22.57 -43.86
N ASP A 232 29.32 22.51 -45.11
CA ASP A 232 30.17 22.65 -46.32
C ASP A 232 30.65 24.07 -46.60
N PHE A 233 30.22 25.06 -45.82
CA PHE A 233 30.61 26.46 -45.96
C PHE A 233 30.99 27.04 -44.60
N ILE A 234 32.15 27.69 -44.56
CA ILE A 234 32.79 28.21 -43.34
C ILE A 234 32.99 29.72 -43.55
N PRO A 235 32.68 30.57 -42.56
CA PRO A 235 32.96 32.00 -42.63
C PRO A 235 34.47 32.25 -42.80
N ARG A 236 34.83 33.28 -43.56
CA ARG A 236 36.21 33.64 -43.94
C ARG A 236 36.70 34.91 -43.26
#